data_AF-A0AA38UI47-F1
#
_entry.id   AF-A0AA38UI47-F1
#
_cell.length_a   1.000
_cell.length_b   1.000
_cell.length_c   1.000
_cell.angle_alpha   90.00
_cell.angle_beta   90.00
_cell.angle_gamma   90.00
#
_symmetry.space_group_name_H-M   'P 1'
#
loop_
_entity.id
_entity.type
_entity.pdbx_description
1 polymer ?
#
loop_
_entity_poly.entity_id
_entity_poly.type
_entity_poly.pdbx_seq_one_letter_code
_entity_poly.pdbx_strand_id
1 'polypeptide(L)'
;MSHGNGRPEPEVIMNFNDGYSYTKAKFDAACFAILENGPVKAAKDTKPAPKKEDVDLIVTEFEISRAQAEKALTENDRDVVKTMHVLINLQ
;
A
#
# COMPACT_ATOMS: atom_id res chain seq x y z
N MET A 1 -41.99 16.03 12.95
CA MET A 1 -40.84 16.66 13.65
C MET A 1 -40.67 15.93 14.97
N SER A 2 -39.70 15.01 15.05
CA SER A 2 -39.43 14.21 16.25
C SER A 2 -38.58 15.02 17.24
N HIS A 3 -39.17 15.41 18.36
CA HIS A 3 -38.49 16.05 19.48
C HIS A 3 -37.71 14.99 20.27
N GLY A 4 -36.43 14.77 19.95
CA GLY A 4 -35.53 13.96 20.76
C GLY A 4 -35.10 14.73 22.01
N ASN A 5 -35.38 14.21 23.20
CA ASN A 5 -35.04 14.80 24.50
C ASN A 5 -33.53 14.73 24.80
N GLY A 6 -32.67 15.35 24.00
CA GLY A 6 -31.24 15.59 24.29
C GLY A 6 -30.40 14.39 24.75
N ARG A 7 -30.93 13.17 24.65
CA ARG A 7 -30.30 11.95 25.13
C ARG A 7 -29.34 11.52 24.03
N PRO A 8 -28.02 11.41 24.31
CA PRO A 8 -27.10 10.87 23.34
C PRO A 8 -27.58 9.48 22.92
N GLU A 9 -27.47 9.20 21.62
CA GLU A 9 -27.85 7.91 21.03
C GLU A 9 -27.26 6.76 21.87
N PRO A 10 -28.02 5.69 22.14
CA PRO A 10 -27.54 4.58 22.94
C PRO A 10 -26.27 3.97 22.31
N GLU A 11 -25.13 4.11 22.97
CA GLU A 11 -23.87 3.56 22.50
C GLU A 11 -23.80 2.05 22.74
N VAL A 12 -23.50 1.29 21.69
CA VAL A 12 -23.24 -0.14 21.79
C VAL A 12 -21.79 -0.33 22.21
N ILE A 13 -21.59 -0.72 23.47
CA ILE A 13 -20.27 -1.06 24.04
C ILE A 13 -20.24 -2.58 24.23
N MET A 14 -19.38 -3.27 23.51
CA MET A 14 -19.12 -4.70 23.69
C MET A 14 -17.70 -4.88 24.23
N ASN A 15 -17.57 -5.46 25.42
CA ASN A 15 -16.27 -5.76 26.02
C ASN A 15 -15.83 -7.16 25.62
N PHE A 16 -14.54 -7.32 25.33
CA PHE A 16 -13.92 -8.58 24.97
C PHE A 16 -13.04 -9.09 26.13
N ASN A 17 -12.81 -10.41 26.17
CA ASN A 17 -12.04 -11.06 27.24
C ASN A 17 -10.54 -10.75 27.21
N ASP A 18 -10.06 -10.13 26.13
CA ASP A 18 -8.69 -9.66 25.95
C ASP A 18 -8.48 -8.23 26.49
N GLY A 19 -9.52 -7.62 27.08
CA GLY A 19 -9.47 -6.28 27.63
C GLY A 19 -9.76 -5.16 26.60
N TYR A 20 -10.04 -5.49 25.34
CA TYR A 20 -10.49 -4.51 24.35
C TYR A 20 -12.00 -4.33 24.38
N SER A 21 -12.48 -3.26 23.73
CA SER A 21 -13.91 -2.96 23.63
C SER A 21 -14.28 -2.46 22.23
N TYR A 22 -15.37 -2.94 21.67
CA TYR A 22 -16.00 -2.34 20.50
C TYR A 22 -16.92 -1.19 20.93
N THR A 23 -16.82 -0.07 20.22
CA THR A 23 -17.73 1.08 20.35
C THR A 23 -18.08 1.59 18.97
N LYS A 24 -19.37 1.67 18.65
CA LYS A 24 -19.84 2.07 17.30
C LYS A 24 -19.30 3.44 16.89
N ALA A 25 -19.27 4.40 17.82
CA ALA A 25 -18.75 5.75 17.55
C ALA A 25 -17.28 5.76 17.11
N LYS A 26 -16.42 4.96 17.76
CA LYS A 26 -15.00 4.86 17.36
C LYS A 26 -14.82 4.13 16.04
N PHE A 27 -15.64 3.12 15.78
CA PHE A 27 -15.63 2.40 14.50
C PHE A 27 -16.03 3.32 13.34
N ASP A 28 -17.15 4.04 13.47
CA ASP A 28 -17.62 4.97 12.45
C ASP A 28 -16.58 6.07 12.18
N ALA A 29 -16.00 6.64 13.24
CA ALA A 29 -14.93 7.64 13.13
C ALA A 29 -13.69 7.10 12.38
N ALA A 30 -13.28 5.87 12.67
CA ALA A 30 -12.17 5.22 11.96
C ALA A 30 -12.50 4.96 10.49
N CYS A 31 -13.73 4.52 10.19
CA CYS A 31 -14.20 4.36 8.80
C CYS A 31 -14.14 5.68 8.04
N PHE A 32 -14.63 6.77 8.63
CA PHE A 32 -14.55 8.09 8.00
C PHE A 32 -13.09 8.53 7.82
N ALA A 33 -12.22 8.33 8.80
CA ALA A 33 -10.81 8.65 8.68
C ALA A 33 -10.11 7.87 7.55
N ILE A 34 -10.45 6.60 7.34
CA ILE A 34 -9.92 5.79 6.24
C ILE A 34 -10.45 6.26 4.89
N LEU A 35 -11.74 6.60 4.81
CA LEU A 35 -12.36 7.10 3.58
C LEU A 35 -11.86 8.49 3.19
N GLU A 36 -11.67 9.37 4.16
CA GLU A 36 -11.21 10.74 3.96
C GLU A 36 -9.72 10.80 3.62
N ASN A 37 -8.89 10.01 4.31
CA ASN A 37 -7.45 10.01 4.05
C ASN A 37 -7.03 9.02 2.94
N GLY A 38 -7.89 8.08 2.57
CA GLY A 38 -7.59 7.01 1.61
C GLY A 38 -6.31 6.22 1.96
N PRO A 39 -5.96 5.19 1.19
CA PRO A 39 -4.57 4.78 1.16
C PRO A 39 -3.76 5.96 0.59
N VAL A 40 -2.82 6.49 1.38
CA VAL A 40 -1.85 7.47 0.87
C VAL A 40 -1.16 6.82 -0.32
N LYS A 41 -1.49 7.28 -1.54
CA LYS A 41 -0.84 6.80 -2.75
C LYS A 41 0.65 7.00 -2.52
N ALA A 42 1.43 5.90 -2.60
CA ALA A 42 2.88 5.97 -2.51
C ALA A 42 3.35 7.10 -3.42
N ALA A 43 4.19 7.99 -2.88
CA ALA A 43 4.64 9.17 -3.58
C ALA A 43 5.07 8.78 -5.00
N LYS A 44 4.48 9.42 -6.01
CA LYS A 44 4.76 9.13 -7.41
C LYS A 44 6.25 9.33 -7.63
N ASP A 45 6.96 8.24 -7.92
CA ASP A 45 8.39 8.27 -8.18
C ASP A 45 8.65 9.27 -9.32
N THR A 46 9.35 10.35 -9.00
CA THR A 46 9.61 11.47 -9.92
C THR A 46 10.76 11.16 -10.87
N LYS A 47 11.46 10.04 -10.68
CA LYS A 47 12.54 9.63 -11.56
C LYS A 47 11.98 9.17 -12.92
N PRO A 48 12.69 9.43 -14.03
CA PRO A 48 12.27 9.04 -15.38
C PRO A 48 12.06 7.52 -15.49
N ALA A 49 11.28 7.06 -16.46
CA ALA A 49 11.06 5.62 -16.65
C ALA A 49 12.38 4.86 -16.90
N PRO A 50 12.48 3.57 -16.54
CA PRO A 50 13.62 2.72 -16.90
C PRO A 50 13.87 2.76 -18.41
N LYS A 51 15.14 2.73 -18.83
CA LYS A 51 15.47 2.70 -20.25
C LYS A 51 14.99 1.38 -20.86
N LYS A 52 14.53 1.45 -22.10
CA LYS A 52 13.98 0.27 -22.79
C LYS A 52 15.05 -0.79 -23.02
N GLU A 53 16.27 -0.36 -23.34
CA GLU A 53 17.42 -1.23 -23.59
C GLU A 53 17.80 -2.04 -22.34
N ASP A 54 17.78 -1.39 -21.17
CA ASP A 54 18.08 -2.03 -19.88
C ASP A 54 17.02 -3.06 -19.49
N VAL A 55 15.75 -2.76 -19.77
CA VAL A 55 14.63 -3.68 -19.54
C VAL A 55 14.73 -4.88 -20.47
N ASP A 56 14.97 -4.66 -21.76
CA ASP A 56 15.06 -5.73 -22.76
C ASP A 56 16.25 -6.67 -22.46
N LEU A 57 17.39 -6.14 -22.01
CA LEU A 57 18.53 -6.93 -21.55
C LEU A 57 18.13 -7.88 -20.40
N ILE A 58 17.48 -7.36 -19.35
CA ILE A 58 17.10 -8.18 -18.20
C ILE A 58 16.07 -9.25 -18.57
N VAL A 59 15.11 -8.91 -19.44
CA VAL A 59 14.11 -9.87 -19.93
C VAL A 59 14.77 -11.01 -20.69
N THR A 60 15.76 -10.71 -21.54
CA THR A 60 16.48 -11.73 -22.32
C THR A 60 17.38 -12.60 -21.45
N GLU A 61 18.15 -12.01 -20.53
CA GLU A 61 19.15 -12.76 -19.75
C GLU A 61 18.55 -13.57 -18.59
N PHE A 62 17.48 -13.08 -17.97
CA PHE A 62 16.85 -13.74 -16.81
C PHE A 62 15.52 -14.43 -17.14
N GLU A 63 15.06 -14.34 -18.39
CA GLU A 63 13.79 -14.92 -18.87
C GLU A 63 12.56 -14.55 -18.02
N ILE A 64 12.58 -13.36 -17.41
CA ILE A 64 11.46 -12.84 -16.61
C ILE A 64 10.52 -11.97 -17.45
N SER A 65 9.29 -11.78 -16.97
CA SER A 65 8.36 -10.88 -17.65
C SER A 65 8.88 -9.44 -17.64
N ARG A 66 8.53 -8.67 -18.69
CA ARG A 66 8.86 -7.24 -18.78
C ARG A 66 8.43 -6.45 -17.53
N ALA A 67 7.25 -6.75 -16.99
CA ALA A 67 6.76 -6.09 -15.78
C ALA A 67 7.66 -6.37 -14.56
N GLN A 68 8.19 -7.60 -14.45
CA GLN A 68 9.15 -7.95 -13.39
C GLN A 68 10.50 -7.25 -13.59
N ALA A 69 10.99 -7.17 -14.83
CA ALA A 69 12.23 -6.46 -15.15
C ALA A 69 12.14 -4.95 -14.85
N GLU A 70 11.06 -4.29 -15.26
CA GLU A 70 10.80 -2.87 -14.98
C GLU A 70 10.70 -2.59 -13.48
N LYS A 71 10.04 -3.48 -12.74
CA LYS A 71 9.95 -3.41 -11.29
C LYS A 71 11.32 -3.56 -10.64
N ALA A 72 12.09 -4.58 -11.02
CA ALA A 72 13.42 -4.84 -10.48
C ALA A 72 14.40 -3.69 -10.75
N LEU A 73 14.32 -3.05 -11.92
CA LEU A 73 15.08 -1.82 -12.21
C LEU A 73 14.63 -0.65 -11.34
N THR A 74 13.33 -0.46 -11.17
CA THR A 74 12.80 0.66 -10.36
C THR A 74 13.21 0.55 -8.90
N GLU A 75 13.17 -0.65 -8.33
CA GLU A 75 13.57 -0.95 -6.93
C GLU A 75 15.08 -0.78 -6.70
N ASN A 76 15.89 -0.91 -7.75
CA ASN A 76 17.35 -0.85 -7.68
C ASN A 76 17.92 0.43 -8.31
N ASP A 77 17.21 1.54 -8.20
CA ASP A 77 17.64 2.87 -8.67
C ASP A 77 17.94 2.96 -10.18
N ARG A 78 17.45 1.98 -10.96
CA ARG A 78 17.71 1.81 -12.40
C ARG A 78 19.18 1.55 -12.71
N ASP A 79 19.92 1.01 -11.75
CA ASP A 79 21.27 0.53 -11.95
C ASP A 79 21.21 -0.94 -12.40
N VAL A 80 21.49 -1.17 -13.69
CA VAL A 80 21.47 -2.51 -14.30
C VAL A 80 22.38 -3.48 -13.55
N VAL A 81 23.58 -3.05 -13.18
CA VAL A 81 24.57 -3.90 -12.52
C VAL A 81 24.06 -4.29 -11.13
N LYS A 82 23.53 -3.33 -10.37
CA LYS A 82 22.91 -3.59 -9.07
C LYS A 82 21.71 -4.55 -9.21
N THR A 83 20.84 -4.31 -10.18
CA THR A 83 19.68 -5.18 -10.44
C THR A 83 20.10 -6.60 -10.77
N MET A 84 21.10 -6.79 -11.63
CA MET A 84 21.60 -8.13 -12.00
C MET A 84 22.18 -8.86 -10.79
N HIS A 85 22.98 -8.20 -9.95
CA HIS A 85 23.49 -8.81 -8.71
C HIS A 85 22.36 -9.24 -7.77
N VAL A 86 21.31 -8.41 -7.66
CA VAL A 86 20.15 -8.73 -6.84
C VAL A 86 19.40 -9.94 -7.40
N LEU A 87 19.17 -10.01 -8.71
CA LEU A 87 18.48 -11.13 -9.35
C LEU A 87 19.26 -12.45 -9.23
N ILE A 88 20.59 -12.41 -9.30
CA ILE A 88 21.44 -13.59 -9.12
C ILE A 88 21.41 -14.08 -7.67
N ASN A 89 21.47 -13.16 -6.69
CA ASN A 89 21.43 -13.50 -5.26
C ASN A 89 20.02 -13.88 -4.74
N LEU A 90 18.99 -13.71 -5.58
CA LEU A 90 17.59 -14.08 -5.29
C LEU A 90 17.22 -15.49 -5.79
N GLN A 91 18.09 -16.13 -6.57
CA GLN A 91 17.97 -17.54 -6.98
C GLN A 91 18.60 -18.48 -5.95
#